data_AF-A0AB35KEL9-F1
#
_entry.id   AF-A0AB35KEL9-F1
#
_cell.length_a   1.000
_cell.length_b   1.000
_cell.length_c   1.000
_cell.angle_alpha   90.00
_cell.angle_beta   90.00
_cell.angle_gamma   90.00
#
_symmetry.space_group_name_H-M   'P 1'
#
loop_
_entity.id
_entity.type
_entity.pdbx_description
1 polymer ?
#
loop_
_entity_poly.entity_id
_entity_poly.type
_entity_poly.pdbx_seq_one_letter_code
_entity_poly.pdbx_strand_id
1 'polypeptide(L)'
;MRYFQIIQKTDYDEKNEQLTSIPQFKLVTIIMARNRREAFNKYLKSLKKTTYIEYQINKSKLEAKRIHYPVKNSNELIFVKKLE
;
A
#
# COMPACT_ATOMS: atom_id res chain seq x y z
N MET A 1 -4.97 12.56 -18.60
CA MET A 1 -4.99 11.96 -17.24
C MET A 1 -5.22 10.46 -17.40
N ARG A 2 -4.74 9.61 -16.48
CA ARG A 2 -4.95 8.16 -16.51
C ARG A 2 -5.28 7.67 -15.10
N TYR A 3 -5.94 6.52 -15.01
CA TYR A 3 -6.23 5.87 -13.73
C TYR A 3 -5.11 4.91 -13.34
N PHE A 4 -4.80 4.88 -12.04
CA PHE A 4 -3.79 4.02 -11.44
C PHE A 4 -4.40 3.31 -10.24
N GLN A 5 -4.28 1.98 -10.20
CA GLN A 5 -4.63 1.16 -9.05
C GLN A 5 -3.50 1.19 -8.03
N ILE A 6 -3.87 1.43 -6.77
CA ILE A 6 -3.00 1.21 -5.62
C ILE A 6 -3.36 -0.16 -5.04
N ILE A 7 -2.43 -1.10 -5.10
CA ILE A 7 -2.64 -2.48 -4.68
C ILE A 7 -1.74 -2.74 -3.46
N GLN A 8 -2.31 -3.24 -2.39
CA GLN A 8 -1.60 -3.68 -1.21
C GLN A 8 -1.46 -5.20 -1.26
N LYS A 9 -0.23 -5.68 -1.11
CA LYS A 9 0.09 -7.07 -0.85
C LYS A 9 0.36 -7.19 0.64
N THR A 10 -0.43 -7.97 1.37
CA THR A 10 -0.25 -8.16 2.81
C THR A 10 -0.32 -9.63 3.16
N ASP A 11 0.56 -10.07 4.05
CA ASP A 11 0.51 -11.38 4.70
C ASP A 11 -0.36 -11.36 5.97
N TYR A 12 -0.88 -10.19 6.35
CA TYR A 12 -1.76 -10.03 7.50
C TYR A 12 -3.24 -10.17 7.11
N ASP A 13 -3.92 -11.11 7.76
CA ASP A 13 -5.37 -11.24 7.67
C ASP A 13 -6.04 -10.38 8.73
N GLU A 14 -6.58 -9.24 8.31
CA GLU A 14 -7.30 -8.29 9.18
C GLU A 14 -8.55 -8.91 9.82
N LYS A 15 -9.18 -9.93 9.21
CA LYS A 15 -10.41 -10.52 9.75
C LYS A 15 -10.15 -11.49 10.89
N ASN A 16 -9.03 -12.20 10.81
CA ASN A 16 -8.64 -13.23 11.78
C ASN A 16 -7.49 -12.78 12.70
N GLU A 17 -6.99 -11.55 12.51
CA GLU A 17 -5.88 -10.94 13.23
C GLU A 17 -4.60 -11.80 13.27
N GLN A 18 -4.32 -12.51 12.16
CA GLN A 18 -3.25 -13.50 12.07
C GLN A 18 -2.41 -13.33 10.80
N LEU A 19 -1.17 -13.83 10.86
CA LEU A 19 -0.31 -13.93 9.67
C LEU A 19 -0.70 -15.17 8.87
N THR A 20 -0.79 -14.99 7.56
CA THR A 20 -1.09 -16.04 6.60
C THR A 20 0.16 -16.38 5.80
N SER A 21 0.35 -17.67 5.51
CA SER A 21 1.48 -18.13 4.68
C SER A 21 1.37 -17.67 3.23
N ILE A 22 0.17 -17.30 2.77
CA ILE A 22 -0.11 -16.86 1.41
C ILE A 22 -0.46 -15.37 1.43
N PRO A 23 0.41 -14.48 0.90
CA PRO A 23 0.11 -13.06 0.84
C PRO A 23 -1.10 -12.77 -0.03
N GLN A 24 -2.01 -11.95 0.47
CA GLN A 24 -3.21 -11.52 -0.23
C GLN A 24 -2.98 -10.20 -0.95
N PHE A 25 -3.57 -10.04 -2.13
CA PHE A 25 -3.57 -8.78 -2.87
C PHE A 25 -4.92 -8.11 -2.71
N LYS A 26 -4.91 -6.87 -2.21
CA LYS A 26 -6.10 -6.04 -1.97
C LYS A 26 -5.98 -4.76 -2.78
N LEU A 27 -6.99 -4.44 -3.57
CA LEU A 27 -7.11 -3.11 -4.17
C LEU A 27 -7.44 -2.12 -3.06
N VAL A 28 -6.56 -1.14 -2.82
CA VAL A 28 -6.76 -0.12 -1.80
C VAL A 28 -7.61 1.02 -2.34
N THR A 29 -7.23 1.52 -3.52
CA THR A 29 -7.92 2.65 -4.16
C THR A 29 -7.52 2.78 -5.63
N ILE A 30 -8.25 3.60 -6.38
CA ILE A 30 -7.93 4.00 -7.75
C ILE A 30 -7.76 5.51 -7.78
N ILE A 31 -6.62 5.97 -8.30
CA ILE A 31 -6.23 7.38 -8.32
C ILE A 31 -6.05 7.85 -9.76
N MET A 32 -6.65 8.99 -10.08
CA MET A 32 -6.39 9.70 -11.33
C MET A 32 -5.11 10.55 -11.21
N ALA A 33 -4.15 10.33 -12.11
CA ALA A 33 -2.88 11.05 -12.15
C ALA A 33 -2.31 11.16 -13.57
N ARG A 34 -1.24 11.93 -13.77
CA ARG A 34 -0.51 11.99 -15.04
C ARG A 34 0.44 10.79 -15.21
N ASN A 35 1.05 10.33 -14.12
CA ASN A 35 1.98 9.21 -14.10
C ASN A 35 1.92 8.43 -12.77
N ARG A 36 2.61 7.28 -12.71
CA ARG A 36 2.64 6.40 -11.52
C ARG A 36 3.17 7.11 -10.27
N ARG A 37 4.16 7.99 -10.42
CA ARG A 37 4.78 8.74 -9.31
C ARG A 37 3.81 9.75 -8.70
N GLU A 38 3.05 10.45 -9.53
CA GLU A 38 2.00 11.37 -9.06
C GLU A 38 0.87 10.61 -8.37
N ALA A 39 0.43 9.46 -8.92
CA ALA A 39 -0.56 8.61 -8.28
C ALA A 39 -0.10 8.14 -6.89
N PHE A 40 1.15 7.67 -6.78
CA PHE A 40 1.75 7.25 -5.52
C PHE A 40 1.83 8.39 -4.50
N ASN A 41 2.24 9.58 -4.92
CA ASN A 41 2.30 10.74 -4.02
C ASN A 41 0.92 11.19 -3.54
N LYS A 42 -0.11 11.14 -4.42
CA LYS A 42 -1.49 11.41 -4.04
C LYS A 42 -1.99 10.38 -3.02
N TYR A 43 -1.65 9.10 -3.22
CA TYR A 43 -1.93 8.04 -2.26
C TYR A 43 -1.28 8.33 -0.91
N LEU A 44 0.02 8.63 -0.87
CA LEU A 44 0.72 8.95 0.38
C LEU A 44 0.10 10.13 1.13
N LYS A 45 -0.40 11.15 0.42
CA LYS A 45 -1.12 12.29 1.04
C LYS A 45 -2.49 11.90 1.59
N SER A 46 -3.14 10.88 1.02
CA SER A 46 -4.45 10.38 1.46
C SER A 46 -4.37 9.52 2.72
N LEU A 47 -3.19 8.95 3.02
CA LEU A 47 -2.94 8.23 4.27
C LEU A 47 -3.02 9.23 5.42
N LYS A 48 -4.14 9.25 6.14
CA LYS A 48 -4.28 10.05 7.37
C LYS A 48 -3.14 9.69 8.33
N LYS A 49 -2.57 10.68 9.02
CA LYS A 49 -1.64 10.51 10.15
C LYS A 49 -2.34 9.91 11.38
N THR A 50 -3.17 8.89 11.20
CA THR A 50 -3.73 8.13 12.33
C THR A 50 -2.70 7.11 12.74
N THR A 51 -2.04 7.46 13.83
CA THR A 51 -1.36 6.68 14.87
C THR A 51 -0.94 5.26 14.49
N TYR A 52 0.37 5.00 14.51
CA TYR A 52 1.02 3.69 14.40
C TYR A 52 1.15 3.07 13.01
N ILE A 53 1.45 3.88 11.99
CA ILE A 53 1.81 3.36 10.67
C ILE A 53 3.15 3.95 10.21
N GLU A 54 4.24 3.21 10.41
CA GLU A 54 5.51 3.54 9.78
C GLU A 54 5.55 2.93 8.38
N TYR A 55 5.69 3.79 7.38
CA TYR A 55 5.92 3.37 6.00
C TYR A 55 7.40 3.50 5.64
N GLN A 56 8.04 2.41 5.24
CA GLN A 56 9.31 2.51 4.49
C GLN A 56 9.00 2.77 3.02
N ILE A 57 9.37 3.96 2.53
CA ILE A 57 9.05 4.40 1.17
C ILE A 57 10.26 4.19 0.27
N ASN A 58 10.14 3.30 -0.72
CA ASN A 58 11.11 3.17 -1.80
C ASN A 58 10.66 4.00 -3.00
N LYS A 59 11.17 5.23 -3.12
CA LYS A 59 10.82 6.15 -4.21
C LYS A 59 11.28 5.68 -5.59
N SER A 60 12.34 4.88 -5.67
CA SER A 60 12.86 4.34 -6.93
C SER A 60 11.96 3.25 -7.49
N LYS A 61 11.38 2.42 -6.61
CA LYS A 61 10.45 1.35 -6.98
C LYS A 61 8.97 1.76 -6.92
N LEU A 62 8.67 2.96 -6.41
CA LEU A 62 7.31 3.44 -6.13
C LEU A 62 6.54 2.50 -5.20
N GLU A 63 7.22 2.02 -4.17
CA GLU A 63 6.69 1.06 -3.18
C GLU A 63 6.64 1.71 -1.81
N ALA A 64 5.58 1.44 -1.05
CA ALA A 64 5.51 1.74 0.37
C ALA A 64 5.33 0.44 1.14
N LYS A 65 6.18 0.21 2.15
CA LYS A 65 6.10 -0.93 3.03
C LYS A 65 5.50 -0.51 4.37
N ARG A 66 4.38 -1.08 4.79
CA ARG A 66 3.76 -0.79 6.10
C ARG A 66 4.35 -1.68 7.19
N ILE A 67 4.63 -1.10 8.36
CA ILE A 67 4.99 -1.79 9.59
C ILE A 67 3.79 -1.68 10.55
N HIS A 68 3.18 -2.81 10.94
CA HIS A 68 2.08 -2.84 11.90
C HIS A 68 2.57 -2.98 13.35
N TYR A 69 1.78 -2.45 14.29
CA TYR A 69 1.89 -2.68 15.73
C TYR A 69 0.51 -3.13 16.24
N PRO A 70 0.38 -4.15 17.12
CA PRO A 70 1.41 -4.86 17.88
C PRO A 70 2.05 -6.06 17.17
N VAL A 71 1.57 -6.45 15.98
CA VAL A 71 2.13 -7.57 15.20
C VAL A 71 3.42 -7.12 14.51
N LYS A 72 4.52 -7.15 15.27
CA LYS A 72 5.88 -6.96 14.76
C LYS A 72 6.21 -8.14 13.84
N ASN A 73 5.89 -8.04 12.53
CA ASN A 73 6.48 -8.78 11.40
C ASN A 73 5.60 -8.85 10.14
N SER A 74 4.40 -8.25 10.11
CA SER A 74 3.62 -8.19 8.86
C SER A 74 4.34 -7.30 7.83
N ASN A 75 4.55 -7.82 6.62
CA ASN A 75 5.16 -7.08 5.53
C ASN A 75 4.07 -6.71 4.52
N GLU A 76 3.51 -5.50 4.63
CA GLU A 76 2.59 -5.03 3.59
C GLU A 76 3.35 -4.22 2.56
N LEU A 77 3.27 -4.59 1.29
CA LEU A 77 3.87 -3.88 0.16
C LEU A 77 2.79 -3.21 -0.69
N ILE A 78 2.98 -1.95 -1.02
CA ILE A 78 2.05 -1.18 -1.84
C ILE A 78 2.63 -0.96 -3.23
N PHE A 79 1.86 -1.28 -4.26
CA PHE A 79 2.23 -1.19 -5.67
C PHE A 79 1.29 -0.26 -6.43
N VAL A 80 1.80 0.40 -7.47
CA VAL A 80 1.02 1.27 -8.36
C VAL A 80 0.95 0.69 -9.76
N LYS A 81 -0.22 0.15 -10.13
CA LYS A 81 -0.49 -0.40 -11.46
C LYS A 81 -1.26 0.60 -12.30
N LYS A 82 -0.88 0.80 -13.57
CA LYS A 82 -1.65 1.63 -14.51
C LYS A 82 -2.86 0.82 -14.98
N LEU A 83 -4.06 1.41 -14.95
CA LEU A 83 -5.23 0.85 -15.65
C LEU A 83 -5.08 1.17 -17.14
N GLU A 84 -5.24 0.14 -17.97
CA GLU A 84 -5.29 0.29 -19.43
C GLU A 84 -6.63 0.87 -19.88
#